data_AF-A0A1A9GBL3-F1
#
_entry.id   AF-A0A1A9GBL3-F1
#
_cell.length_a   1.000
_cell.length_b   1.000
_cell.length_c   1.000
_cell.angle_alpha   90.00
_cell.angle_beta   90.00
_cell.angle_gamma   90.00
#
_symmetry.space_group_name_H-M   'P 1'
#
loop_
_entity.id
_entity.type
_entity.pdbx_description
1 polymer ?
#
loop_
_entity_poly.entity_id
_entity_poly.type
_entity_poly.pdbx_seq_one_letter_code
_entity_poly.pdbx_strand_id
1 'polypeptide(L)'
;MTNAFDQALQKATGGYAVDTLIVTKNEDGEPEVSMFVLDADNQLLKVSYDPEGGIIFKIDQLDDLLFSRHLLELIAKMRVLADHKWKELQRHWVDDKATWEGFEHLLDTPNIQ
;
A
#
# COMPACT_ATOMS: atom_id res chain seq x y z
N MET A 1 -24.19 -8.75 -7.84
CA MET A 1 -24.58 -8.13 -6.57
C MET A 1 -23.34 -8.07 -5.72
N THR A 2 -22.80 -6.87 -5.50
CA THR A 2 -21.65 -6.65 -4.61
C THR A 2 -22.15 -6.81 -3.17
N ASN A 3 -21.49 -7.64 -2.36
CA ASN A 3 -21.93 -7.88 -0.98
C ASN A 3 -21.65 -6.63 -0.12
N ALA A 4 -22.40 -6.43 0.96
CA ALA A 4 -22.20 -5.31 1.90
C ALA A 4 -20.77 -5.29 2.46
N PHE A 5 -20.15 -6.46 2.64
CA PHE A 5 -18.75 -6.61 3.00
C PHE A 5 -17.80 -5.98 1.95
N ASP A 6 -17.99 -6.31 0.67
CA ASP A 6 -17.16 -5.79 -0.42
C ASP A 6 -17.28 -4.26 -0.53
N GLN A 7 -18.49 -3.72 -0.32
CA GLN A 7 -18.72 -2.26 -0.29
C GLN A 7 -18.04 -1.59 0.91
N ALA A 8 -18.08 -2.22 2.09
CA ALA A 8 -17.39 -1.72 3.27
C ALA A 8 -15.86 -1.73 3.07
N LEU A 9 -15.33 -2.81 2.50
CA LEU A 9 -13.92 -2.96 2.18
C LEU A 9 -13.45 -1.93 1.14
N GLN A 10 -14.24 -1.71 0.07
CA GLN A 10 -13.96 -0.69 -0.93
C GLN A 10 -13.93 0.72 -0.30
N LYS A 11 -14.83 1.02 0.64
CA LYS A 11 -14.79 2.31 1.35
C LYS A 11 -13.58 2.43 2.27
N ALA A 12 -13.26 1.39 3.03
CA ALA A 12 -12.14 1.37 3.98
C ALA A 12 -10.78 1.54 3.29
N THR A 13 -10.64 0.97 2.09
CA THR A 13 -9.45 1.09 1.24
C THR A 13 -9.46 2.36 0.37
N GLY A 14 -10.47 3.22 0.45
CA GLY A 14 -10.60 4.39 -0.43
C GLY A 14 -10.81 4.05 -1.92
N GLY A 15 -11.24 2.83 -2.22
CA GLY A 15 -11.47 2.30 -3.57
C GLY A 15 -10.30 1.52 -4.16
N TYR A 16 -9.20 1.34 -3.43
CA TYR A 16 -8.08 0.53 -3.89
C TYR A 16 -8.36 -0.97 -3.70
N ALA A 17 -7.84 -1.79 -4.61
CA ALA A 17 -7.95 -3.24 -4.51
C ALA A 17 -7.09 -3.77 -3.35
N VAL A 18 -7.61 -4.78 -2.63
CA VAL A 18 -6.81 -5.56 -1.69
C VAL A 18 -5.84 -6.49 -2.44
N ASP A 19 -4.80 -6.95 -1.74
CA ASP A 19 -3.76 -7.86 -2.22
C ASP A 19 -2.99 -7.35 -3.46
N THR A 20 -3.10 -6.05 -3.74
CA THR A 20 -2.48 -5.38 -4.89
C THR A 20 -1.60 -4.25 -4.40
N LEU A 21 -0.40 -4.17 -4.95
CA LEU A 21 0.52 -3.07 -4.68
C LEU A 21 0.03 -1.80 -5.38
N ILE A 22 0.03 -0.68 -4.67
CA ILE A 22 -0.40 0.63 -5.14
C ILE A 22 0.65 1.70 -4.81
N VAL A 23 0.70 2.75 -5.63
CA VAL A 23 1.46 3.97 -5.40
C VAL A 23 0.47 5.09 -5.11
N THR A 24 0.56 5.66 -3.91
CA THR A 24 -0.31 6.76 -3.45
C THR A 24 0.52 7.93 -2.93
N LYS A 25 -0.13 8.99 -2.44
CA LYS A 25 0.50 10.02 -1.62
C LYS A 25 0.27 9.72 -0.13
N ASN A 26 1.29 9.90 0.71
CA ASN A 26 1.14 9.91 2.16
C ASN A 26 0.54 11.25 2.64
N GLU A 27 0.44 11.44 3.96
CA GLU A 27 -0.11 12.66 4.57
C GLU A 27 0.73 13.92 4.28
N ASP A 28 2.04 13.75 4.06
CA ASP A 28 2.97 14.81 3.69
C ASP A 28 2.97 15.11 2.17
N GLY A 29 2.16 14.37 1.39
CA GLY A 29 2.07 14.51 -0.06
C GLY A 29 3.17 13.81 -0.85
N GLU A 30 4.03 13.04 -0.18
CA GLU A 30 5.13 12.26 -0.75
C GLU A 30 4.64 10.90 -1.29
N PRO A 31 5.34 10.29 -2.26
CA PRO A 31 4.96 8.98 -2.76
C PRO A 31 5.04 7.92 -1.66
N GLU A 32 4.06 7.03 -1.63
CA GLU A 32 4.00 5.86 -0.76
C GLU A 32 3.71 4.63 -1.60
N VAL A 33 4.56 3.60 -1.47
CA VAL A 33 4.32 2.29 -2.05
C VAL A 33 3.72 1.39 -0.97
N SER A 34 2.47 0.98 -1.15
CA SER A 34 1.75 0.21 -0.14
C SER A 34 0.80 -0.81 -0.76
N MET A 35 0.19 -1.64 0.07
CA MET A 35 -0.93 -2.51 -0.29
C MET A 35 -1.89 -2.63 0.88
N PHE A 36 -3.13 -2.98 0.57
CA PHE A 36 -4.12 -3.35 1.57
C PHE A 36 -4.25 -4.86 1.62
N VAL A 37 -4.25 -5.45 2.82
CA VAL A 37 -4.45 -6.89 3.03
C VAL A 37 -5.43 -7.13 4.15
N LEU A 38 -6.10 -8.27 4.11
CA LEU A 38 -6.86 -8.78 5.24
C LEU A 38 -6.02 -9.82 5.98
N ASP A 39 -5.98 -9.71 7.30
CA ASP A 39 -5.39 -10.74 8.15
C ASP A 39 -6.33 -11.96 8.29
N ALA A 40 -5.96 -12.95 9.11
CA ALA A 40 -6.77 -14.16 9.26
C ALA A 40 -8.18 -13.92 9.86
N ASP A 41 -8.38 -12.80 10.56
CA ASP A 41 -9.66 -12.42 11.19
C ASP A 41 -10.44 -11.39 10.36
N ASN A 42 -10.00 -11.11 9.12
CA ASN A 42 -10.53 -10.06 8.25
C ASN A 42 -10.32 -8.64 8.79
N GLN A 43 -9.29 -8.43 9.61
CA GLN A 43 -8.82 -7.10 9.94
C GLN A 43 -8.06 -6.52 8.75
N LEU A 44 -8.44 -5.32 8.33
CA LEU A 44 -7.77 -4.60 7.26
C LEU A 44 -6.45 -4.01 7.78
N LEU A 45 -5.36 -4.32 7.08
CA LEU A 45 -4.03 -3.80 7.33
C LEU A 45 -3.55 -3.03 6.10
N LYS A 46 -2.92 -1.88 6.32
CA LYS A 46 -2.12 -1.23 5.27
C LYS A 46 -0.66 -1.60 5.47
N VAL A 47 -0.08 -2.26 4.48
CA VAL A 47 1.34 -2.65 4.47
C VAL A 47 2.08 -1.67 3.58
N SER A 48 2.92 -0.82 4.17
CA SER A 48 3.78 0.12 3.44
C SER A 48 5.18 -0.46 3.30
N TYR A 49 5.78 -0.30 2.13
CA TYR A 49 7.15 -0.72 1.84
C TYR A 49 8.02 0.52 1.79
N ASP A 50 9.03 0.60 2.64
CA ASP A 50 9.98 1.71 2.57
C ASP A 50 11.03 1.47 1.46
N PRO A 51 11.70 2.53 0.98
CA PRO A 51 12.73 2.39 -0.05
C PRO A 51 14.01 1.66 0.41
N GLU A 52 14.22 1.48 1.71
CA GLU A 52 15.46 0.95 2.31
C GLU A 52 15.42 -0.56 2.60
N GLY A 53 14.25 -1.19 2.60
CA GLY A 53 14.11 -2.63 2.86
C GLY A 53 13.01 -3.00 3.85
N GLY A 54 12.52 -2.05 4.64
CA GLY A 54 11.54 -2.29 5.67
C GLY A 54 10.10 -2.44 5.15
N ILE A 55 9.33 -3.12 5.98
CA ILE A 55 7.92 -3.43 5.78
C ILE A 55 7.21 -2.93 7.04
N ILE A 56 6.30 -1.98 6.85
CA ILE A 56 5.60 -1.27 7.93
C ILE A 56 4.14 -1.67 7.88
N PHE A 57 3.62 -2.13 9.01
CA PHE A 57 2.21 -2.48 9.18
C PHE A 57 1.51 -1.30 9.88
N LYS A 58 0.60 -0.65 9.17
CA LYS A 58 -0.28 0.39 9.72
C LYS A 58 -1.62 -0.24 10.09
N ILE A 59 -2.00 -0.10 11.36
CA ILE A 59 -3.17 -0.72 11.97
C ILE A 59 -3.93 0.35 12.76
N ASP A 60 -5.25 0.36 12.65
CA ASP A 60 -6.08 1.35 13.34
C ASP A 60 -6.34 0.99 14.82
N GLN A 61 -6.28 -0.30 15.15
CA GLN A 61 -6.52 -0.82 16.50
C GLN A 61 -5.44 -1.84 16.89
N LEU A 62 -4.97 -1.73 18.13
CA LEU A 62 -3.96 -2.59 18.76
C LEU A 62 -4.65 -3.77 19.45
N ASP A 63 -5.15 -4.71 18.64
CA ASP A 63 -5.45 -6.07 19.10
C ASP A 63 -4.33 -7.01 18.59
N ASP A 64 -4.66 -8.28 18.35
CA ASP A 64 -3.72 -9.26 17.81
C ASP A 64 -3.61 -9.15 16.27
N LEU A 65 -2.40 -9.33 15.74
CA LEU A 65 -2.18 -9.45 14.29
C LEU A 65 -2.02 -10.93 13.91
N LEU A 66 -2.94 -11.43 13.10
CA LEU A 66 -2.97 -12.85 12.73
C LEU A 66 -2.46 -13.06 11.31
N PHE A 67 -1.17 -13.40 11.23
CA PHE A 67 -0.54 -13.70 9.96
C PHE A 67 -0.62 -15.18 9.63
N SER A 68 -1.37 -15.50 8.56
CA SER A 68 -1.26 -16.80 7.92
C SER A 68 0.08 -16.91 7.17
N ARG A 69 0.58 -18.14 7.00
CA ARG A 69 1.74 -18.39 6.15
C ARG A 69 1.57 -17.81 4.75
N HIS A 70 0.38 -17.96 4.17
CA HIS A 70 0.07 -17.45 2.84
C HIS A 70 0.19 -15.92 2.76
N LEU A 71 -0.32 -15.22 3.78
CA LEU A 71 -0.24 -13.76 3.87
C LEU A 71 1.21 -13.29 3.98
N LEU A 72 2.03 -13.94 4.81
CA LEU A 72 3.47 -13.63 4.90
C LEU A 72 4.19 -13.85 3.57
N GLU A 73 3.89 -14.94 2.87
CA GLU A 73 4.45 -15.21 1.55
C GLU A 73 4.00 -14.18 0.50
N LEU A 74 2.75 -13.72 0.56
CA LEU A 74 2.25 -12.64 -0.31
C LEU A 74 2.99 -11.33 -0.07
N ILE A 75 3.09 -10.89 1.19
CA ILE A 75 3.80 -9.66 1.57
C ILE A 75 5.27 -9.74 1.14
N ALA A 76 5.93 -10.87 1.37
CA ALA A 76 7.32 -11.07 0.95
C ALA A 76 7.49 -11.02 -0.58
N LYS A 77 6.55 -11.59 -1.36
CA LYS A 77 6.58 -11.49 -2.83
C LYS A 77 6.37 -10.06 -3.32
N MET A 78 5.46 -9.33 -2.68
CA MET A 78 5.15 -7.95 -3.04
C MET A 78 6.32 -7.00 -2.80
N ARG A 79 7.23 -7.32 -1.87
CA ARG A 79 8.48 -6.55 -1.68
C ARG A 79 9.28 -6.39 -2.97
N VAL A 80 9.40 -7.44 -3.79
CA VAL A 80 10.16 -7.37 -5.04
C VAL A 80 9.51 -6.36 -6.00
N LEU A 81 8.19 -6.34 -6.08
CA LEU A 81 7.45 -5.37 -6.89
C LEU A 81 7.55 -3.96 -6.32
N ALA A 82 7.52 -3.83 -5.00
CA ALA A 82 7.72 -2.56 -4.30
C ALA A 82 9.10 -1.96 -4.61
N ASP A 83 10.16 -2.78 -4.61
CA ASP A 83 11.51 -2.35 -4.97
C ASP A 83 11.57 -1.81 -6.41
N HIS A 84 10.84 -2.44 -7.34
CA HIS A 84 10.74 -1.94 -8.71
C HIS A 84 10.02 -0.59 -8.80
N LYS A 85 8.91 -0.42 -8.07
CA LYS A 85 8.20 0.86 -7.98
C LYS A 85 9.06 1.96 -7.36
N TRP A 86 9.79 1.66 -6.29
CA TRP A 86 10.71 2.61 -5.67
C TRP A 86 11.85 3.03 -6.60
N LYS A 87 12.41 2.10 -7.38
CA LYS A 87 13.42 2.45 -8.40
C LYS A 87 12.89 3.38 -9.49
N GLU A 88 11.61 3.26 -9.83
CA GLU A 88 10.95 4.17 -10.77
C GLU A 88 10.71 5.53 -10.12
N LEU A 89 10.12 5.54 -8.92
CA LEU A 89 9.88 6.75 -8.13
C LEU A 89 11.16 7.55 -7.88
N GLN A 90 12.28 6.89 -7.57
CA GLN A 90 13.56 7.55 -7.27
C GLN A 90 14.03 8.51 -8.38
N ARG A 91 13.58 8.32 -9.63
CA ARG A 91 13.87 9.23 -10.75
C ARG A 91 13.23 10.60 -10.60
N HIS A 92 12.26 10.73 -9.69
CA HIS A 92 11.51 11.93 -9.37
C HIS A 92 11.99 12.61 -8.09
N TRP A 93 13.01 12.05 -7.43
CA TRP A 93 13.66 12.72 -6.30
C TRP A 93 14.58 13.81 -6.82
N VAL A 94 14.46 15.00 -6.24
CA VAL A 94 15.19 16.20 -6.61
C VAL A 94 16.15 16.56 -5.47
N ASP A 95 17.41 16.11 -5.59
CA ASP A 95 18.42 16.16 -4.52
C ASP A 95 18.68 17.58 -3.98
N ASP A 96 18.67 18.60 -4.84
CA ASP A 96 18.94 20.00 -4.46
C ASP A 96 17.80 20.62 -3.65
N LYS A 97 16.58 20.11 -3.81
CA LYS A 97 15.39 20.56 -3.08
C LYS A 97 15.01 19.62 -1.95
N ALA A 98 15.62 18.44 -1.88
CA ALA A 98 15.23 17.33 -1.01
C ALA A 98 13.71 17.06 -1.07
N THR A 99 13.15 16.96 -2.28
CA THR A 99 11.71 16.78 -2.50
C THR A 99 11.39 15.94 -3.72
N TRP A 100 10.13 15.51 -3.84
CA TRP A 100 9.61 14.72 -4.96
C TRP A 100 8.88 15.60 -5.98
N GLU A 101 9.24 15.51 -7.25
CA GLU A 101 8.59 16.30 -8.33
C GLU A 101 8.21 15.43 -9.55
N GLY A 102 6.97 15.55 -10.03
CA GLY A 102 6.53 14.97 -11.31
C GLY A 102 6.20 13.48 -11.28
N PHE A 103 6.07 12.87 -10.10
CA PHE A 103 5.70 11.46 -9.94
C PHE A 103 4.18 11.22 -10.01
N GLU A 104 3.36 12.27 -10.12
CA GLU A 104 1.89 12.19 -10.08
C GLU A 104 1.30 11.21 -11.10
N HIS A 105 1.95 11.04 -12.25
CA HIS A 105 1.52 10.12 -13.30
C HIS A 105 1.76 8.64 -12.95
N LEU A 106 2.55 8.36 -11.92
CA LEU A 106 2.81 7.01 -11.40
C LEU A 106 1.80 6.59 -10.32
N LEU A 107 0.92 7.51 -9.90
CA LEU A 107 -0.09 7.23 -8.88
C LEU A 107 -1.17 6.30 -9.43
N ASP A 108 -1.53 5.30 -8.63
CA ASP A 108 -2.65 4.42 -8.94
C ASP A 108 -3.98 5.12 -8.68
N THR A 109 -4.96 4.83 -9.54
CA THR A 109 -6.31 5.41 -9.42
C THR A 109 -7.23 4.43 -8.69
N PRO A 110 -7.95 4.86 -7.63
CA PRO A 110 -8.90 4.00 -6.94
C PRO A 110 -10.09 3.67 -7.86
N ASN A 111 -10.60 2.46 -7.76
CA ASN A 111 -11.82 2.06 -8.45
C ASN A 111 -13.03 2.45 -7.58
N ILE A 112 -13.47 3.70 -7.70
CA ILE A 112 -14.64 4.21 -7.00
C ILE A 112 -15.86 3.94 -7.89
N GLN A 113 -16.67 2.95 -7.52
CA GLN A 113 -17.97 2.65 -8.14
C GLN A 113 -19.11 3.09 -7.21
#